data_AF-A0AAU9L241-F1
#
_entry.id   AF-A0AAU9L241-F1
#
_cell.length_a   1.000
_cell.length_b   1.000
_cell.length_c   1.000
_cell.angle_alpha   90.00
_cell.angle_beta   90.00
_cell.angle_gamma   90.00
#
_symmetry.space_group_name_H-M   'P 1'
#
loop_
_entity.id
_entity.type
_entity.pdbx_description
1 polymer ?
#
loop_
_entity_poly.entity_id
_entity_poly.type
_entity_poly.pdbx_seq_one_letter_code
_entity_poly.pdbx_strand_id
1 'polypeptide(L)'
;MDTKVLTVSVDASQLSSNLQEAQQMEEVLLNTNDSELYLILPDAIRIVKVLSRAAIKYVAVAAADTQNVTILVALDDTLLPIVRLFQALLDKLTCQELQDDKELRRWLPFVLTTCYFLNGAELPGADLMESVVLANKVLNKAAVLTRSKDRQSLVAKYVAEMVALCTHNVDKQEWVAVTSVNKKIMLRVVEQVSIPYLGGDLLGRLLALTFPLVDDLTDSTQFIGARMLRHIIKNVTPTELRWYSDVLLEVLHTAIVSRKPDTLDVLLECLVESLDIISSPSELKHYDRFMPRILSDTSLCSDVTLRIVFVRHLHMLVVRQGAPHSLNLIRYLQPLLKVLVAGFESVNVALLVENLKTLRETVLAAWPRIAPHTEQILVGVLRVVAFCVLFDEGTDFTPSMKQQEQLLAQCEDVMDLLHQVNGAKSVVSDMLELVKTQSLKLSPFCNRMQAKWVTR
;
A
#
# COMPACT_ATOMS: atom_id res chain seq x y z
N MET A 1 -16.14 24.94 26.96
CA MET A 1 -15.80 23.74 27.74
C MET A 1 -17.04 22.91 28.10
N ASP A 2 -18.26 23.38 27.81
CA ASP A 2 -19.51 22.72 28.23
C ASP A 2 -20.12 21.70 27.25
N THR A 3 -19.60 21.59 26.03
CA THR A 3 -20.11 20.65 25.00
C THR A 3 -19.63 19.21 25.17
N LYS A 4 -18.52 18.96 25.88
CA LYS A 4 -17.99 17.59 26.12
C LYS A 4 -18.69 16.85 27.26
N VAL A 5 -19.30 17.56 28.21
CA VAL A 5 -19.94 16.93 29.39
C VAL A 5 -21.38 16.50 29.06
N LEU A 6 -22.07 17.25 28.20
CA LEU A 6 -23.43 16.93 27.73
C LEU A 6 -23.48 15.77 26.72
N THR A 7 -22.45 15.58 25.90
CA THR A 7 -22.37 14.41 24.99
C THR A 7 -22.17 13.10 25.75
N VAL A 8 -21.35 13.10 26.80
CA VAL A 8 -21.06 11.90 27.60
C VAL A 8 -22.27 11.42 28.42
N SER A 9 -23.13 12.32 28.92
CA SER A 9 -24.32 11.90 29.69
C SER A 9 -25.47 11.39 28.82
N VAL A 10 -25.65 11.94 27.61
CA VAL A 10 -26.62 11.44 26.62
C VAL A 10 -26.18 10.08 26.08
N ASP A 11 -24.88 9.90 25.82
CA ASP A 11 -24.34 8.61 25.37
C ASP A 11 -24.51 7.50 26.43
N ALA A 12 -24.35 7.78 27.72
CA ALA A 12 -24.45 6.78 28.79
C ALA A 12 -25.88 6.23 29.02
N SER A 13 -26.89 7.10 28.97
CA SER A 13 -28.30 6.70 29.10
C SER A 13 -28.80 5.88 27.90
N GLN A 14 -28.36 6.28 26.69
CA GLN A 14 -28.64 5.54 25.46
C GLN A 14 -27.91 4.18 25.44
N LEU A 15 -26.68 4.12 25.97
CA LEU A 15 -25.91 2.87 26.11
C LEU A 15 -26.61 1.87 27.05
N SER A 16 -27.09 2.34 28.21
CA SER A 16 -27.83 1.49 29.17
C SER A 16 -29.12 0.93 28.57
N SER A 17 -29.88 1.77 27.85
CA SER A 17 -31.08 1.33 27.12
C SER A 17 -30.75 0.27 26.06
N ASN A 18 -29.69 0.50 25.27
CA ASN A 18 -29.24 -0.44 24.24
C ASN A 18 -28.81 -1.79 24.81
N LEU A 19 -28.16 -1.81 25.98
CA LEU A 19 -27.74 -3.03 26.66
C LEU A 19 -28.93 -3.85 27.17
N GLN A 20 -29.93 -3.18 27.76
CA GLN A 20 -31.16 -3.83 28.20
C GLN A 20 -31.93 -4.41 27.02
N GLU A 21 -32.04 -3.67 25.90
CA GLU A 21 -32.65 -4.17 24.67
C GLU A 21 -31.91 -5.38 24.10
N ALA A 22 -30.57 -5.39 24.16
CA ALA A 22 -29.75 -6.51 23.69
C ALA A 22 -30.01 -7.78 24.50
N GLN A 23 -29.99 -7.68 25.82
CA GLN A 23 -30.20 -8.81 26.74
C GLN A 23 -31.62 -9.36 26.66
N GLN A 24 -32.63 -8.48 26.64
CA GLN A 24 -34.03 -8.90 26.48
C GLN A 24 -34.25 -9.64 25.16
N MET A 25 -33.69 -9.12 24.06
CA MET A 25 -33.83 -9.78 22.76
C MET A 25 -33.05 -11.10 22.69
N GLU A 26 -31.90 -11.20 23.35
CA GLU A 26 -31.14 -12.46 23.46
C GLU A 26 -31.97 -13.52 24.18
N GLU A 27 -32.54 -13.20 25.35
CA GLU A 27 -33.41 -14.12 26.11
C GLU A 27 -34.63 -14.55 25.31
N VAL A 28 -35.27 -13.62 24.60
CA VAL A 28 -36.39 -13.92 23.72
C VAL A 28 -35.96 -14.89 22.62
N LEU A 29 -34.85 -14.63 21.92
CA LEU A 29 -34.36 -15.51 20.84
C LEU A 29 -34.04 -16.91 21.34
N LEU A 30 -33.40 -17.05 22.51
CA LEU A 30 -33.05 -18.34 23.10
C LEU A 30 -34.30 -19.18 23.40
N ASN A 31 -35.33 -18.55 23.98
CA ASN A 31 -36.57 -19.23 24.40
C ASN A 31 -37.60 -19.41 23.28
N THR A 32 -37.44 -18.73 22.14
CA THR A 32 -38.36 -18.82 21.00
C THR A 32 -38.22 -20.15 20.27
N ASN A 33 -39.36 -20.80 19.98
CA ASN A 33 -39.43 -22.01 19.16
C ASN A 33 -39.26 -21.68 17.66
N ASP A 34 -38.79 -22.65 16.88
CA ASP A 34 -38.49 -22.45 15.45
C ASP A 34 -39.69 -21.94 14.63
N SER A 35 -40.92 -22.31 15.01
CA SER A 35 -42.16 -21.87 14.37
C SER A 35 -42.53 -20.41 14.62
N GLU A 36 -42.01 -19.81 15.71
CA GLU A 36 -42.31 -18.43 16.12
C GLU A 36 -41.20 -17.45 15.70
N LEU A 37 -40.05 -17.96 15.25
CA LEU A 37 -38.89 -17.16 14.87
C LEU A 37 -39.24 -16.11 13.80
N TYR A 38 -40.07 -16.45 12.82
CA TYR A 38 -40.48 -15.53 11.75
C TYR A 38 -41.23 -14.29 12.25
N LEU A 39 -41.91 -14.38 13.41
CA LEU A 39 -42.63 -13.23 13.99
C LEU A 39 -41.67 -12.25 14.67
N ILE A 40 -40.58 -12.77 15.25
CA ILE A 40 -39.63 -12.00 16.07
C ILE A 40 -38.43 -11.51 15.23
N LEU A 41 -38.12 -12.21 14.14
CA LEU A 41 -36.98 -11.93 13.27
C LEU A 41 -36.93 -10.48 12.76
N PRO A 42 -38.03 -9.82 12.33
CA PRO A 42 -37.99 -8.42 11.90
C PRO A 42 -37.51 -7.47 13.01
N ASP A 43 -37.99 -7.68 14.24
CA ASP A 43 -37.60 -6.88 15.40
C ASP A 43 -36.16 -7.17 15.83
N ALA A 44 -35.76 -8.44 15.85
CA ALA A 44 -34.38 -8.83 16.10
C ALA A 44 -33.42 -8.19 15.09
N ILE A 45 -33.74 -8.21 13.80
CA ILE A 45 -32.96 -7.55 12.75
C ILE A 45 -32.87 -6.04 12.98
N ARG A 46 -33.98 -5.40 13.35
CA ARG A 46 -34.00 -3.95 13.65
C ARG A 46 -33.06 -3.63 14.81
N ILE A 47 -33.15 -4.38 15.91
CA ILE A 47 -32.31 -4.19 17.10
C ILE A 47 -30.83 -4.44 16.78
N VAL A 48 -30.51 -5.55 16.10
CA VAL A 48 -29.13 -5.88 15.70
C VAL A 48 -28.49 -4.76 14.89
N LYS A 49 -29.23 -4.12 13.96
CA LYS A 49 -28.72 -2.98 13.18
C LYS A 49 -28.41 -1.75 14.05
N VAL A 50 -29.29 -1.44 15.00
CA VAL A 50 -29.11 -0.30 15.91
C VAL A 50 -27.89 -0.55 16.80
N LEU A 51 -27.83 -1.73 17.42
CA LEU A 51 -26.73 -2.12 18.30
C LEU A 51 -25.39 -2.23 17.56
N SER A 52 -25.39 -2.71 16.32
CA SER A 52 -24.17 -2.76 15.51
C SER A 52 -23.58 -1.37 15.28
N ARG A 53 -24.42 -0.37 14.94
CA ARG A 53 -23.97 1.02 14.77
C ARG A 53 -23.48 1.62 16.08
N ALA A 54 -24.19 1.37 17.18
CA ALA A 54 -23.78 1.83 18.51
C ALA A 54 -22.43 1.23 18.92
N ALA A 55 -22.25 -0.08 18.74
CA ALA A 55 -21.01 -0.79 19.02
C ALA A 55 -19.84 -0.28 18.17
N ILE A 56 -20.04 -0.05 16.86
CA ILE A 56 -19.03 0.54 15.97
C ILE A 56 -18.59 1.92 16.48
N LYS A 57 -19.54 2.80 16.80
CA LYS A 57 -19.26 4.14 17.34
C LYS A 57 -18.52 4.06 18.67
N TYR A 58 -18.94 3.16 19.56
CA TYR A 58 -18.32 2.99 20.88
C TYR A 58 -16.87 2.49 20.79
N VAL A 59 -16.61 1.50 19.93
CA VAL A 59 -15.25 1.02 19.64
C VAL A 59 -14.41 2.11 18.99
N ALA A 60 -14.98 2.88 18.05
CA ALA A 60 -14.26 3.98 17.39
C ALA A 60 -13.84 5.07 18.38
N VAL A 61 -14.71 5.44 19.32
CA VAL A 61 -14.40 6.41 20.39
C VAL A 61 -13.32 5.86 21.33
N ALA A 62 -13.45 4.60 21.77
CA ALA A 62 -12.45 3.98 22.63
C ALA A 62 -11.06 3.87 21.97
N ALA A 63 -11.02 3.56 20.68
CA ALA A 63 -9.78 3.46 19.90
C ALA A 63 -9.14 4.83 19.64
N ALA A 64 -9.94 5.90 19.56
CA ALA A 64 -9.45 7.26 19.35
C ALA A 64 -8.77 7.86 20.60
N ASP A 65 -9.11 7.38 21.80
CA ASP A 65 -8.55 7.83 23.08
C ASP A 65 -8.20 6.64 23.98
N THR A 66 -7.07 5.97 23.67
CA THR A 66 -6.57 4.81 24.42
C THR A 66 -6.08 5.14 25.83
N GLN A 67 -6.04 6.42 26.21
CA GLN A 67 -5.70 6.86 27.57
C GLN A 67 -6.93 6.89 28.49
N ASN A 68 -8.14 6.78 27.94
CA ASN A 68 -9.37 6.76 28.71
C ASN A 68 -9.64 5.38 29.31
N VAL A 69 -8.98 5.11 30.44
CA VAL A 69 -9.07 3.83 31.17
C VAL A 69 -10.52 3.47 31.54
N THR A 70 -11.36 4.45 31.87
CA THR A 70 -12.77 4.21 32.23
C THR A 70 -13.57 3.62 31.06
N ILE A 71 -13.38 4.14 29.85
CA ILE A 71 -14.04 3.60 28.65
C ILE A 71 -13.50 2.20 28.34
N LEU A 72 -12.19 2.00 28.45
CA LEU A 72 -11.56 0.70 28.16
C LEU A 72 -11.98 -0.41 29.13
N VAL A 73 -12.12 -0.10 30.42
CA VAL A 73 -12.56 -1.07 31.45
C VAL A 73 -14.01 -1.46 31.23
N ALA A 74 -14.89 -0.51 30.89
CA ALA A 74 -16.30 -0.78 30.62
C ALA A 74 -16.56 -1.35 29.21
N LEU A 75 -15.52 -1.45 28.36
CA LEU A 75 -15.65 -1.76 26.95
C LEU A 75 -16.15 -3.19 26.73
N ASP A 76 -15.56 -4.16 27.42
CA ASP A 76 -15.93 -5.57 27.25
C ASP A 76 -17.33 -5.83 27.81
N ASP A 77 -17.65 -5.29 28.98
CA ASP A 77 -18.97 -5.39 29.62
C ASP A 77 -20.09 -4.82 28.73
N THR A 78 -19.78 -3.78 27.96
CA THR A 78 -20.73 -3.15 27.03
C THR A 78 -20.88 -3.94 25.74
N LEU A 79 -19.79 -4.48 25.20
CA LEU A 79 -19.79 -5.12 23.88
C LEU A 79 -20.24 -6.58 23.97
N LEU A 80 -19.97 -7.26 25.08
CA LEU A 80 -20.25 -8.68 25.25
C LEU A 80 -21.74 -9.03 25.09
N PRO A 81 -22.72 -8.32 25.69
CA PRO A 81 -24.14 -8.60 25.46
C PRO A 81 -24.56 -8.43 23.99
N ILE A 82 -24.00 -7.43 23.31
CA ILE A 82 -24.29 -7.18 21.90
C ILE A 82 -23.78 -8.33 21.02
N VAL A 83 -22.55 -8.81 21.28
CA VAL A 83 -21.97 -9.91 20.51
C VAL A 83 -22.64 -11.26 20.85
N ARG A 84 -23.10 -11.45 22.09
CA ARG A 84 -23.93 -12.61 22.48
C ARG A 84 -25.25 -12.65 21.73
N LEU A 85 -25.94 -11.51 21.61
CA LEU A 85 -27.12 -11.39 20.77
C LEU A 85 -26.84 -11.78 19.30
N PHE A 86 -25.72 -11.30 18.73
CA PHE A 86 -25.33 -11.68 17.36
C PHE A 86 -25.12 -13.19 17.22
N GLN A 87 -24.48 -13.81 18.20
CA GLN A 87 -24.30 -15.24 18.22
C GLN A 87 -25.65 -15.97 18.33
N ALA A 88 -26.53 -15.58 19.26
CA ALA A 88 -27.82 -16.23 19.46
C ALA A 88 -28.68 -16.18 18.20
N LEU A 89 -28.69 -15.03 17.51
CA LEU A 89 -29.37 -14.88 16.22
C LEU A 89 -28.76 -15.81 15.16
N LEU A 90 -27.44 -15.83 15.02
CA LEU A 90 -26.76 -16.74 14.08
C LEU A 90 -27.04 -18.22 14.39
N ASP A 91 -27.06 -18.61 15.66
CA ASP A 91 -27.31 -19.99 16.09
C ASP A 91 -28.71 -20.45 15.69
N LYS A 92 -29.73 -19.62 15.95
CA LYS A 92 -31.11 -19.91 15.53
C LYS A 92 -31.23 -20.00 14.01
N LEU A 93 -30.59 -19.08 13.30
CA LEU A 93 -30.63 -19.00 11.84
C LEU A 93 -29.79 -20.09 11.16
N THR A 94 -28.77 -20.66 11.80
CA THR A 94 -27.98 -21.78 11.26
C THR A 94 -28.72 -23.11 11.41
N CYS A 95 -29.53 -23.26 12.45
CA CYS A 95 -30.40 -24.43 12.63
C CYS A 95 -31.54 -24.47 11.60
N GLN A 96 -31.91 -23.34 11.01
CA GLN A 96 -32.88 -23.27 9.93
C GLN A 96 -32.16 -23.22 8.58
N GLU A 97 -32.62 -23.99 7.59
CA GLU A 97 -32.15 -23.81 6.21
C GLU A 97 -32.71 -22.49 5.65
N LEU A 98 -32.12 -21.36 6.01
CA LEU A 98 -32.45 -20.09 5.38
C LEU A 98 -32.03 -20.14 3.92
N GLN A 99 -33.02 -20.07 3.04
CA GLN A 99 -32.82 -20.10 1.59
C GLN A 99 -32.69 -18.69 0.97
N ASP A 100 -33.02 -17.61 1.70
CA ASP A 100 -33.06 -16.26 1.13
C ASP A 100 -31.80 -15.42 1.44
N ASP A 101 -30.93 -15.28 0.43
CA ASP A 101 -29.75 -14.41 0.47
C ASP A 101 -30.12 -12.92 0.68
N LYS A 102 -31.33 -12.49 0.29
CA LYS A 102 -31.77 -11.10 0.46
C LYS A 102 -31.99 -10.73 1.92
N GLU A 103 -32.45 -11.66 2.75
CA GLU A 103 -32.63 -11.41 4.18
C GLU A 103 -31.28 -11.28 4.89
N LEU A 104 -30.31 -12.14 4.55
CA LEU A 104 -28.96 -12.07 5.08
C LEU A 104 -28.29 -10.72 4.76
N ARG A 105 -28.46 -10.23 3.53
CA ARG A 105 -27.96 -8.89 3.12
C ARG A 105 -28.51 -7.75 3.95
N ARG A 106 -29.66 -7.92 4.60
CA ARG A 106 -30.27 -6.84 5.39
C ARG A 106 -29.50 -6.57 6.67
N TRP A 107 -28.96 -7.57 7.36
CA TRP A 107 -28.44 -7.41 8.72
C TRP A 107 -27.02 -7.95 8.89
N LEU A 108 -26.62 -8.97 8.14
CA LEU A 108 -25.31 -9.61 8.29
C LEU A 108 -24.15 -8.63 8.07
N PRO A 109 -24.16 -7.71 7.07
CA PRO A 109 -23.08 -6.74 6.90
C PRO A 109 -22.85 -5.84 8.13
N PHE A 110 -23.90 -5.56 8.92
CA PHE A 110 -23.78 -4.80 10.16
C PHE A 110 -22.99 -5.60 11.20
N VAL A 111 -23.38 -6.86 11.43
CA VAL A 111 -22.71 -7.77 12.37
C VAL A 111 -21.26 -8.02 11.96
N LEU A 112 -21.01 -8.26 10.66
CA LEU A 112 -19.65 -8.44 10.15
C LEU A 112 -18.80 -7.20 10.40
N THR A 113 -19.31 -6.01 10.05
CA THR A 113 -18.59 -4.75 10.27
C THR A 113 -18.26 -4.57 11.74
N THR A 114 -19.23 -4.75 12.65
CA THR A 114 -18.97 -4.66 14.10
C THR A 114 -17.90 -5.63 14.57
N CYS A 115 -17.93 -6.89 14.12
CA CYS A 115 -16.90 -7.87 14.46
C CYS A 115 -15.50 -7.48 13.93
N TYR A 116 -15.42 -6.85 12.74
CA TYR A 116 -14.16 -6.33 12.21
C TYR A 116 -13.64 -5.12 13.00
N PHE A 117 -14.53 -4.27 13.52
CA PHE A 117 -14.12 -3.19 14.44
C PHE A 117 -13.57 -3.75 15.75
N LEU A 118 -14.26 -4.73 16.35
CA LEU A 118 -13.82 -5.38 17.60
C LEU A 118 -12.43 -6.01 17.47
N ASN A 119 -12.22 -6.81 16.43
CA ASN A 119 -10.95 -7.49 16.19
C ASN A 119 -9.85 -6.53 15.68
N GLY A 120 -10.25 -5.44 15.03
CA GLY A 120 -9.36 -4.64 14.21
C GLY A 120 -8.85 -3.35 14.86
N ALA A 121 -9.49 -2.91 15.95
CA ALA A 121 -9.26 -1.59 16.52
C ALA A 121 -7.98 -1.44 17.35
N GLU A 122 -7.18 -2.51 17.52
CA GLU A 122 -5.91 -2.50 18.29
C GLU A 122 -6.10 -1.96 19.72
N LEU A 123 -7.21 -2.36 20.36
CA LEU A 123 -7.56 -1.91 21.70
C LEU A 123 -6.59 -2.49 22.75
N PRO A 124 -6.18 -1.73 23.78
CA PRO A 124 -5.38 -2.26 24.87
C PRO A 124 -6.08 -3.42 25.58
N GLY A 125 -5.42 -4.58 25.68
CA GLY A 125 -5.98 -5.76 26.33
C GLY A 125 -7.02 -6.53 25.50
N ALA A 126 -7.15 -6.25 24.19
CA ALA A 126 -8.09 -6.94 23.30
C ALA A 126 -7.97 -8.48 23.33
N ASP A 127 -6.76 -9.00 23.55
CA ASP A 127 -6.50 -10.45 23.64
C ASP A 127 -7.19 -11.12 24.84
N LEU A 128 -7.52 -10.34 25.87
CA LEU A 128 -8.20 -10.81 27.09
C LEU A 128 -9.71 -10.57 27.08
N MET A 129 -10.23 -9.80 26.10
CA MET A 129 -11.63 -9.44 26.01
C MET A 129 -12.48 -10.62 25.51
N GLU A 130 -13.52 -10.98 26.27
CA GLU A 130 -14.43 -12.06 25.88
C GLU A 130 -15.21 -11.69 24.61
N SER A 131 -15.58 -10.41 24.45
CA SER A 131 -16.29 -9.92 23.26
C SER A 131 -15.48 -10.09 21.96
N VAL A 132 -14.15 -9.97 22.00
CA VAL A 132 -13.25 -10.16 20.85
C VAL A 132 -13.16 -11.64 20.47
N VAL A 133 -13.02 -12.52 21.47
CA VAL A 133 -13.07 -13.98 21.27
C VAL A 133 -14.42 -14.39 20.67
N LEU A 134 -15.51 -13.84 21.19
CA LEU A 134 -16.85 -14.12 20.72
C LEU A 134 -17.08 -13.60 19.30
N ALA A 135 -16.60 -12.40 18.97
CA ALA A 135 -16.69 -11.83 17.62
C ALA A 135 -16.01 -12.74 16.59
N ASN A 136 -14.88 -13.35 16.92
CA ASN A 136 -14.23 -14.34 16.05
C ASN A 136 -15.09 -15.60 15.84
N LYS A 137 -15.80 -16.06 16.88
CA LYS A 137 -16.74 -17.18 16.76
C LYS A 137 -17.95 -16.80 15.89
N VAL A 138 -18.49 -15.59 16.07
CA VAL A 138 -19.57 -15.03 15.24
C VAL A 138 -19.17 -14.98 13.77
N LEU A 139 -17.96 -14.50 13.44
CA LEU A 139 -17.46 -14.50 12.05
C LEU A 139 -17.36 -15.91 11.44
N ASN A 140 -16.89 -16.88 12.22
CA ASN A 140 -16.79 -18.28 11.76
C ASN A 140 -18.18 -18.88 11.51
N LYS A 141 -19.13 -18.65 12.43
CA LYS A 141 -20.52 -19.11 12.25
C LYS A 141 -21.20 -18.43 11.08
N ALA A 142 -20.97 -17.13 10.87
CA ALA A 142 -21.47 -16.41 9.70
C ALA A 142 -20.96 -17.03 8.40
N ALA A 143 -19.69 -17.44 8.33
CA ALA A 143 -19.15 -18.13 7.15
C ALA A 143 -19.85 -19.48 6.89
N VAL A 144 -20.15 -20.24 7.95
CA VAL A 144 -20.93 -21.48 7.85
C VAL A 144 -22.35 -21.21 7.35
N LEU A 145 -23.04 -20.24 7.94
CA LEU A 145 -24.40 -19.85 7.56
C LEU A 145 -24.49 -19.46 6.08
N THR A 146 -23.51 -18.71 5.58
CA THR A 146 -23.49 -18.26 4.18
C THR A 146 -22.90 -19.28 3.21
N ARG A 147 -22.49 -20.46 3.70
CA ARG A 147 -21.78 -21.50 2.94
C ARG A 147 -20.49 -20.97 2.28
N SER A 148 -19.86 -19.99 2.91
CA SER A 148 -18.58 -19.45 2.46
C SER A 148 -17.45 -20.39 2.87
N LYS A 149 -16.47 -20.60 1.96
CA LYS A 149 -15.33 -21.49 2.22
C LYS A 149 -14.45 -21.00 3.37
N ASP A 150 -14.30 -19.69 3.46
CA ASP A 150 -13.46 -18.99 4.43
C ASP A 150 -14.00 -17.58 4.72
N ARG A 151 -13.33 -16.89 5.65
CA ARG A 151 -13.66 -15.50 6.01
C ARG A 151 -13.46 -14.54 4.84
N GLN A 152 -12.46 -14.76 3.99
CA GLN A 152 -12.21 -13.91 2.82
C GLN A 152 -13.38 -13.95 1.83
N SER A 153 -13.88 -15.15 1.54
CA SER A 153 -15.07 -15.35 0.69
C SER A 153 -16.33 -14.73 1.30
N LEU A 154 -16.46 -14.78 2.63
CA LEU A 154 -17.55 -14.10 3.35
C LEU A 154 -17.45 -12.58 3.19
N VAL A 155 -16.28 -11.98 3.39
CA VAL A 155 -16.08 -10.54 3.18
C VAL A 155 -16.31 -10.16 1.73
N ALA A 156 -15.75 -10.90 0.77
CA ALA A 156 -15.93 -10.65 -0.65
C ALA A 156 -17.41 -10.63 -1.07
N LYS A 157 -18.25 -11.45 -0.42
CA LYS A 157 -19.70 -11.50 -0.67
C LYS A 157 -20.44 -10.24 -0.18
N TYR A 158 -19.99 -9.61 0.91
CA TYR A 158 -20.70 -8.51 1.59
C TYR A 158 -19.90 -7.20 1.66
N VAL A 159 -18.75 -7.11 0.99
CA VAL A 159 -17.84 -5.96 1.06
C VAL A 159 -18.52 -4.68 0.59
N ALA A 160 -19.39 -4.75 -0.42
CA ALA A 160 -20.10 -3.59 -0.94
C ALA A 160 -21.01 -2.98 0.13
N GLU A 161 -21.74 -3.82 0.86
CA GLU A 161 -22.59 -3.41 1.96
C GLU A 161 -21.77 -2.90 3.15
N MET A 162 -20.65 -3.55 3.50
CA MET A 162 -19.76 -3.08 4.57
C MET A 162 -19.16 -1.70 4.27
N VAL A 163 -18.69 -1.48 3.03
CA VAL A 163 -18.19 -0.18 2.57
C VAL A 163 -19.31 0.86 2.60
N ALA A 164 -20.51 0.51 2.15
CA ALA A 164 -21.66 1.40 2.21
C ALA A 164 -21.97 1.83 3.66
N LEU A 165 -21.94 0.90 4.61
CA LEU A 165 -22.14 1.21 6.03
C LEU A 165 -21.11 2.21 6.56
N CYS A 166 -19.84 2.07 6.17
CA CYS A 166 -18.82 3.04 6.53
C CYS A 166 -19.11 4.42 5.92
N THR A 167 -19.42 4.48 4.61
CA THR A 167 -19.68 5.76 3.91
C THR A 167 -20.90 6.52 4.46
N HIS A 168 -21.89 5.81 5.02
CA HIS A 168 -23.11 6.43 5.52
C HIS A 168 -23.03 6.87 6.98
N ASN A 169 -22.18 6.23 7.79
CA ASN A 169 -22.12 6.47 9.23
C ASN A 169 -20.92 7.32 9.66
N VAL A 170 -19.90 7.45 8.81
CA VAL A 170 -18.67 8.20 9.11
C VAL A 170 -18.66 9.46 8.26
N ASP A 171 -18.58 10.62 8.89
CA ASP A 171 -18.46 11.88 8.15
C ASP A 171 -17.04 12.08 7.59
N LYS A 172 -16.89 13.06 6.69
CA LYS A 172 -15.61 13.32 6.03
C LYS A 172 -14.49 13.70 7.01
N GLN A 173 -14.81 14.45 8.07
CA GLN A 173 -13.82 14.91 9.05
C GLN A 173 -13.36 13.75 9.93
N GLU A 174 -14.29 12.91 10.38
CA GLU A 174 -14.00 11.69 11.12
C GLU A 174 -13.21 10.70 10.26
N TRP A 175 -13.48 10.58 8.97
CA TRP A 175 -12.77 9.66 8.09
C TRP A 175 -11.26 9.96 7.99
N VAL A 176 -10.90 11.23 7.78
CA VAL A 176 -9.50 11.66 7.61
C VAL A 176 -8.77 11.91 8.92
N ALA A 177 -9.50 12.10 10.03
CA ALA A 177 -8.91 12.36 11.34
C ALA A 177 -7.86 11.31 11.72
N VAL A 178 -6.70 11.76 12.21
CA VAL A 178 -5.55 10.90 12.53
C VAL A 178 -5.94 9.74 13.46
N THR A 179 -6.71 10.04 14.51
CA THR A 179 -7.18 9.09 15.52
C THR A 179 -8.27 8.14 15.03
N SER A 180 -8.84 8.37 13.85
CA SER A 180 -9.93 7.57 13.32
C SER A 180 -9.49 6.14 13.00
N VAL A 181 -10.13 5.17 13.64
CA VAL A 181 -9.91 3.75 13.39
C VAL A 181 -10.61 3.28 12.12
N ASN A 182 -11.66 3.98 11.67
CA ASN A 182 -12.49 3.61 10.52
C ASN A 182 -11.66 3.28 9.27
N LYS A 183 -10.71 4.16 8.90
CA LYS A 183 -9.81 3.96 7.75
C LYS A 183 -8.92 2.72 7.87
N LYS A 184 -8.45 2.39 9.08
CA LYS A 184 -7.66 1.17 9.34
C LYS A 184 -8.52 -0.08 9.18
N ILE A 185 -9.75 -0.08 9.73
CA ILE A 185 -10.67 -1.21 9.61
C ILE A 185 -11.05 -1.42 8.14
N MET A 186 -11.40 -0.36 7.42
CA MET A 186 -11.74 -0.45 6.01
C MET A 186 -10.58 -0.95 5.16
N LEU A 187 -9.34 -0.54 5.45
CA LEU A 187 -8.16 -1.12 4.78
C LEU A 187 -8.11 -2.64 4.98
N ARG A 188 -8.24 -3.13 6.22
CA ARG A 188 -8.23 -4.57 6.51
C ARG A 188 -9.38 -5.32 5.84
N VAL A 189 -10.56 -4.73 5.77
CA VAL A 189 -11.72 -5.31 5.08
C VAL A 189 -11.46 -5.42 3.58
N VAL A 190 -11.00 -4.34 2.95
CA VAL A 190 -10.74 -4.28 1.50
C VAL A 190 -9.58 -5.20 1.10
N GLU A 191 -8.50 -5.28 1.90
CA GLU A 191 -7.33 -6.13 1.62
C GLU A 191 -7.66 -7.64 1.62
N GLN A 192 -8.80 -8.07 2.18
CA GLN A 192 -9.26 -9.46 2.14
C GLN A 192 -9.98 -9.83 0.84
N VAL A 193 -10.23 -8.86 -0.04
CA VAL A 193 -11.06 -9.04 -1.23
C VAL A 193 -10.20 -8.90 -2.47
N SER A 194 -10.28 -9.89 -3.36
CA SER A 194 -9.63 -9.87 -4.67
C SER A 194 -10.64 -9.69 -5.80
N ILE A 195 -10.13 -9.57 -7.02
CA ILE A 195 -10.94 -9.64 -8.26
C ILE A 195 -11.86 -10.89 -8.23
N PRO A 196 -13.14 -10.81 -8.65
CA PRO A 196 -13.83 -9.68 -9.30
C PRO A 196 -14.66 -8.77 -8.36
N TYR A 197 -14.51 -8.87 -7.04
CA TYR A 197 -15.48 -8.29 -6.10
C TYR A 197 -15.27 -6.81 -5.77
N LEU A 198 -14.16 -6.19 -6.22
CA LEU A 198 -13.85 -4.76 -5.99
C LEU A 198 -14.24 -3.85 -7.18
N GLY A 199 -14.79 -4.42 -8.25
CA GLY A 199 -15.22 -3.69 -9.46
C GLY A 199 -16.59 -3.03 -9.36
N GLY A 200 -17.13 -2.60 -10.52
CA GLY A 200 -18.46 -2.01 -10.68
C GLY A 200 -18.70 -0.77 -9.80
N ASP A 201 -19.91 -0.65 -9.25
CA ASP A 201 -20.32 0.49 -8.40
C ASP A 201 -19.49 0.60 -7.12
N LEU A 202 -18.89 -0.51 -6.65
CA LEU A 202 -18.05 -0.49 -5.45
C LEU A 202 -16.74 0.26 -5.69
N LEU A 203 -16.15 0.14 -6.88
CA LEU A 203 -14.91 0.83 -7.23
C LEU A 203 -15.04 2.34 -7.04
N GLY A 204 -16.11 2.95 -7.57
CA GLY A 204 -16.35 4.39 -7.42
C GLY A 204 -16.45 4.83 -5.95
N ARG A 205 -17.10 4.02 -5.09
CA ARG A 205 -17.19 4.29 -3.65
C ARG A 205 -15.84 4.14 -2.95
N LEU A 206 -15.07 3.12 -3.30
CA LEU A 206 -13.73 2.89 -2.75
C LEU A 206 -12.78 4.03 -3.10
N LEU A 207 -12.79 4.49 -4.36
CA LEU A 207 -11.97 5.63 -4.78
C LEU A 207 -12.39 6.92 -4.06
N ALA A 208 -13.69 7.16 -3.88
CA ALA A 208 -14.20 8.31 -3.14
C ALA A 208 -13.78 8.32 -1.66
N LEU A 209 -13.61 7.14 -1.04
CA LEU A 209 -13.04 7.00 0.31
C LEU A 209 -11.51 7.10 0.32
N THR A 210 -10.85 6.56 -0.71
CA THR A 210 -9.39 6.42 -0.75
C THR A 210 -8.69 7.74 -1.08
N PHE A 211 -9.19 8.49 -2.07
CA PHE A 211 -8.53 9.72 -2.53
C PHE A 211 -8.36 10.78 -1.44
N PRO A 212 -9.37 11.07 -0.59
CA PRO A 212 -9.17 11.99 0.53
C PRO A 212 -8.08 11.57 1.52
N LEU A 213 -7.82 10.26 1.66
CA LEU A 213 -6.73 9.78 2.50
C LEU A 213 -5.37 9.98 1.80
N VAL A 214 -5.30 9.73 0.49
CA VAL A 214 -4.08 9.92 -0.31
C VAL A 214 -3.66 11.39 -0.39
N ASP A 215 -4.63 12.30 -0.44
CA ASP A 215 -4.40 13.75 -0.42
C ASP A 215 -4.12 14.32 1.00
N ASP A 216 -4.24 13.50 2.05
CA ASP A 216 -4.00 13.95 3.42
C ASP A 216 -2.52 14.24 3.67
N LEU A 217 -2.24 15.27 4.48
CA LEU A 217 -0.88 15.70 4.81
C LEU A 217 -0.27 14.91 5.98
N THR A 218 -1.08 14.14 6.71
CA THR A 218 -0.62 13.34 7.84
C THR A 218 -0.10 11.99 7.35
N ASP A 219 1.16 11.68 7.65
CA ASP A 219 1.84 10.45 7.23
C ASP A 219 1.01 9.18 7.46
N SER A 220 0.46 9.00 8.67
CA SER A 220 -0.29 7.80 9.04
C SER A 220 -1.59 7.65 8.25
N THR A 221 -2.24 8.77 7.91
CA THR A 221 -3.48 8.78 7.12
C THR A 221 -3.15 8.55 5.65
N GLN A 222 -2.16 9.27 5.13
CA GLN A 222 -1.69 9.14 3.75
C GLN A 222 -1.20 7.73 3.44
N PHE A 223 -0.46 7.11 4.36
CA PHE A 223 0.03 5.74 4.18
C PHE A 223 -1.11 4.72 4.07
N ILE A 224 -2.17 4.86 4.88
CA ILE A 224 -3.36 4.01 4.77
C ILE A 224 -4.05 4.22 3.42
N GLY A 225 -4.19 5.47 2.98
CA GLY A 225 -4.73 5.81 1.67
C GLY A 225 -3.93 5.18 0.53
N ALA A 226 -2.60 5.31 0.56
CA ALA A 226 -1.69 4.75 -0.43
C ALA A 226 -1.79 3.22 -0.49
N ARG A 227 -1.84 2.54 0.67
CA ARG A 227 -2.04 1.08 0.74
C ARG A 227 -3.38 0.64 0.16
N MET A 228 -4.45 1.34 0.53
CA MET A 228 -5.79 1.06 0.01
C MET A 228 -5.82 1.24 -1.52
N LEU A 229 -5.21 2.30 -2.03
CA LEU A 229 -5.11 2.57 -3.46
C LEU A 229 -4.34 1.48 -4.20
N ARG A 230 -3.19 1.06 -3.67
CA ARG A 230 -2.39 -0.05 -4.22
C ARG A 230 -3.22 -1.33 -4.33
N HIS A 231 -3.96 -1.66 -3.27
CA HIS A 231 -4.80 -2.86 -3.28
C HIS A 231 -5.90 -2.78 -4.34
N ILE A 232 -6.55 -1.62 -4.49
CA ILE A 232 -7.57 -1.39 -5.52
C ILE A 232 -6.98 -1.57 -6.92
N ILE A 233 -5.84 -0.93 -7.22
CA ILE A 233 -5.18 -1.00 -8.54
C ILE A 233 -4.85 -2.46 -8.91
N LYS A 234 -4.40 -3.27 -7.94
CA LYS A 234 -4.03 -4.69 -8.17
C LYS A 234 -5.22 -5.63 -8.35
N ASN A 235 -6.40 -5.28 -7.84
CA ASN A 235 -7.53 -6.22 -7.70
C ASN A 235 -8.78 -5.80 -8.48
N VAL A 236 -8.67 -4.82 -9.37
CA VAL A 236 -9.73 -4.34 -10.26
C VAL A 236 -9.35 -4.66 -11.70
N THR A 237 -10.33 -4.83 -12.58
CA THR A 237 -10.02 -5.08 -13.98
C THR A 237 -9.35 -3.85 -14.62
N PRO A 238 -8.39 -4.04 -15.55
CA PRO A 238 -7.79 -2.93 -16.29
C PRO A 238 -8.82 -2.00 -16.96
N THR A 239 -9.92 -2.57 -17.46
CA THR A 239 -11.01 -1.82 -18.12
C THR A 239 -11.72 -0.87 -17.15
N GLU A 240 -12.06 -1.34 -15.95
CA GLU A 240 -12.74 -0.52 -14.96
C GLU A 240 -11.82 0.58 -14.42
N LEU A 241 -10.54 0.28 -14.19
CA LEU A 241 -9.57 1.28 -13.71
C LEU A 241 -9.39 2.42 -14.73
N ARG A 242 -9.43 2.11 -16.03
CA ARG A 242 -9.36 3.10 -17.11
C ARG A 242 -10.51 4.10 -17.08
N TRP A 243 -11.68 3.75 -16.56
CA TRP A 243 -12.79 4.72 -16.43
C TRP A 243 -12.49 5.84 -15.43
N TYR A 244 -11.53 5.63 -14.53
CA TYR A 244 -11.11 6.59 -13.51
C TYR A 244 -9.72 7.17 -13.79
N SER A 245 -9.17 7.00 -15.00
CA SER A 245 -7.77 7.32 -15.31
C SER A 245 -7.37 8.75 -14.97
N ASP A 246 -8.17 9.73 -15.38
CA ASP A 246 -7.81 11.15 -15.25
C ASP A 246 -7.76 11.56 -13.77
N VAL A 247 -8.74 11.13 -12.98
CA VAL A 247 -8.82 11.44 -11.55
C VAL A 247 -7.74 10.70 -10.78
N LEU A 248 -7.51 9.42 -11.09
CA LEU A 248 -6.46 8.62 -10.47
C LEU A 248 -5.07 9.21 -10.71
N LEU A 249 -4.77 9.59 -11.96
CA LEU A 249 -3.50 10.21 -12.30
C LEU A 249 -3.36 11.61 -11.70
N GLU A 250 -4.44 12.39 -11.55
CA GLU A 250 -4.39 13.67 -10.83
C GLU A 250 -4.03 13.48 -9.36
N VAL A 251 -4.70 12.57 -8.66
CA VAL A 251 -4.45 12.27 -7.24
C VAL A 251 -3.03 11.73 -7.03
N LEU A 252 -2.55 10.86 -7.91
CA LEU A 252 -1.16 10.40 -7.84
C LEU A 252 -0.18 11.54 -8.12
N HIS A 253 -0.49 12.43 -9.05
CA HIS A 253 0.35 13.59 -9.35
C HIS A 253 0.47 14.54 -8.17
N THR A 254 -0.59 14.75 -7.38
CA THR A 254 -0.51 15.56 -6.16
C THR A 254 0.23 14.82 -5.04
N ALA A 255 -0.01 13.52 -4.87
CA ALA A 255 0.47 12.77 -3.72
C ALA A 255 1.97 12.39 -3.75
N ILE A 256 2.58 12.19 -4.93
CA ILE A 256 4.00 11.78 -5.03
C ILE A 256 5.01 12.83 -4.54
N VAL A 257 4.56 13.98 -4.02
CA VAL A 257 5.41 14.94 -3.26
C VAL A 257 5.76 14.47 -1.85
N SER A 258 5.15 13.37 -1.39
CA SER A 258 5.35 12.87 -0.04
C SER A 258 6.83 12.74 0.29
N ARG A 259 7.24 13.31 1.42
CA ARG A 259 8.62 13.24 1.92
C ARG A 259 8.80 12.09 2.91
N LYS A 260 7.94 11.08 2.84
CA LYS A 260 7.93 9.91 3.73
C LYS A 260 8.27 8.68 2.90
N PRO A 261 9.42 8.03 3.14
CA PRO A 261 9.90 6.95 2.27
C PRO A 261 8.87 5.84 2.04
N ASP A 262 8.24 5.31 3.09
CA ASP A 262 7.31 4.20 2.97
C ASP A 262 6.03 4.60 2.20
N THR A 263 5.50 5.79 2.46
CA THR A 263 4.33 6.30 1.74
C THR A 263 4.66 6.59 0.29
N LEU A 264 5.80 7.23 0.02
CA LEU A 264 6.26 7.52 -1.33
C LEU A 264 6.51 6.24 -2.13
N ASP A 265 7.10 5.20 -1.52
CA ASP A 265 7.36 3.91 -2.16
C ASP A 265 6.05 3.27 -2.66
N VAL A 266 5.01 3.27 -1.82
CA VAL A 266 3.68 2.75 -2.19
C VAL A 266 3.02 3.62 -3.25
N LEU A 267 3.10 4.95 -3.14
CA LEU A 267 2.50 5.87 -4.12
C LEU A 267 3.15 5.77 -5.50
N LEU A 268 4.48 5.65 -5.56
CA LEU A 268 5.19 5.45 -6.81
C LEU A 268 4.91 4.07 -7.41
N GLU A 269 4.74 3.03 -6.58
CA GLU A 269 4.28 1.71 -7.07
C GLU A 269 2.89 1.82 -7.70
N CYS A 270 1.96 2.52 -7.03
CA CYS A 270 0.62 2.80 -7.57
C CYS A 270 0.70 3.54 -8.91
N LEU A 271 1.57 4.55 -9.01
CA LEU A 271 1.78 5.30 -10.25
C LEU A 271 2.30 4.43 -11.37
N VAL A 272 3.36 3.66 -11.09
CA VAL A 272 3.98 2.75 -12.06
C VAL A 272 2.93 1.75 -12.56
N GLU A 273 2.23 1.04 -11.68
CA GLU A 273 1.15 0.10 -12.07
C GLU A 273 0.00 0.77 -12.82
N SER A 274 -0.43 1.97 -12.40
CA SER A 274 -1.49 2.72 -13.09
C SER A 274 -1.07 3.11 -14.50
N LEU A 275 0.18 3.53 -14.70
CA LEU A 275 0.70 3.90 -16.02
C LEU A 275 0.69 2.70 -16.98
N ASP A 276 0.97 1.49 -16.51
CA ASP A 276 0.89 0.28 -17.36
C ASP A 276 -0.54 -0.07 -17.76
N ILE A 277 -1.49 0.12 -16.85
CA ILE A 277 -2.89 -0.21 -17.11
C ILE A 277 -3.53 0.83 -18.04
N ILE A 278 -3.26 2.11 -17.77
CA ILE A 278 -3.96 3.25 -18.37
C ILE A 278 -3.31 3.68 -19.68
N SER A 279 -1.98 3.69 -19.76
CA SER A 279 -1.29 4.17 -20.96
C SER A 279 -1.37 3.12 -22.05
N SER A 280 -1.98 3.49 -23.19
CA SER A 280 -1.88 2.63 -24.36
C SER A 280 -0.40 2.59 -24.82
N PRO A 281 0.06 1.46 -25.42
CA PRO A 281 1.44 1.36 -25.93
C PRO A 281 1.82 2.45 -26.95
N SER A 282 0.81 3.09 -27.55
CA SER A 282 0.94 4.20 -28.50
C SER A 282 0.89 5.59 -27.87
N GLU A 283 0.41 5.74 -26.63
CA GLU A 283 0.20 7.05 -26.00
C GLU A 283 1.22 7.32 -24.88
N LEU A 284 2.14 8.23 -25.17
CA LEU A 284 3.21 8.62 -24.26
C LEU A 284 2.80 9.73 -23.27
N LYS A 285 1.62 10.33 -23.47
CA LYS A 285 1.18 11.55 -22.76
C LYS A 285 1.17 11.38 -21.24
N HIS A 286 0.75 10.21 -20.74
CA HIS A 286 0.73 9.99 -19.29
C HIS A 286 2.15 9.94 -18.73
N TYR A 287 3.07 9.25 -19.39
CA TYR A 287 4.48 9.25 -18.97
C TYR A 287 5.12 10.64 -19.04
N ASP A 288 4.83 11.41 -20.09
CA ASP A 288 5.33 12.78 -20.26
C ASP A 288 4.90 13.70 -19.10
N ARG A 289 3.77 13.40 -18.44
CA ARG A 289 3.28 14.14 -17.28
C ARG A 289 4.11 13.91 -16.02
N PHE A 290 4.64 12.70 -15.81
CA PHE A 290 5.29 12.32 -14.55
C PHE A 290 6.81 12.25 -14.64
N MET A 291 7.37 11.81 -15.78
CA MET A 291 8.81 11.58 -15.92
C MET A 291 9.67 12.82 -15.63
N PRO A 292 9.35 14.02 -16.15
CA PRO A 292 10.13 15.23 -15.84
C PRO A 292 10.15 15.54 -14.34
N ARG A 293 9.02 15.33 -13.67
CA ARG A 293 8.86 15.59 -12.24
C ARG A 293 9.64 14.60 -11.40
N ILE A 294 9.50 13.30 -11.65
CA ILE A 294 10.25 12.27 -10.90
C ILE A 294 11.75 12.50 -11.04
N LEU A 295 12.25 12.80 -12.25
CA LEU A 295 13.65 13.12 -12.48
C LEU A 295 14.10 14.38 -11.71
N SER A 296 13.29 15.44 -11.76
CA SER A 296 13.56 16.68 -11.01
C SER A 296 13.58 16.44 -9.51
N ASP A 297 12.58 15.74 -8.96
CA ASP A 297 12.47 15.44 -7.55
C ASP A 297 13.62 14.55 -7.08
N THR A 298 14.03 13.56 -7.88
CA THR A 298 15.21 12.73 -7.59
C THR A 298 16.50 13.55 -7.56
N SER A 299 16.65 14.49 -8.50
CA SER A 299 17.83 15.35 -8.60
C SER A 299 17.95 16.35 -7.45
N LEU A 300 16.83 16.88 -6.95
CA LEU A 300 16.78 17.92 -5.93
C LEU A 300 16.64 17.34 -4.51
N CYS A 301 16.35 16.05 -4.37
CA CYS A 301 16.20 15.42 -3.08
C CYS A 301 17.56 15.29 -2.37
N SER A 302 17.66 15.82 -1.15
CA SER A 302 18.84 15.69 -0.30
C SER A 302 18.83 14.42 0.57
N ASP A 303 17.65 13.89 0.89
CA ASP A 303 17.50 12.67 1.69
C ASP A 303 17.82 11.43 0.86
N VAL A 304 18.88 10.71 1.27
CA VAL A 304 19.34 9.50 0.59
C VAL A 304 18.28 8.38 0.56
N THR A 305 17.45 8.28 1.59
CA THR A 305 16.40 7.27 1.71
C THR A 305 15.32 7.50 0.66
N LEU A 306 14.89 8.75 0.49
CA LEU A 306 13.94 9.14 -0.55
C LEU A 306 14.55 8.99 -1.95
N ARG A 307 15.84 9.35 -2.13
CA ARG A 307 16.53 9.13 -3.41
C ARG A 307 16.57 7.65 -3.80
N ILE A 308 16.83 6.74 -2.86
CA ILE A 308 16.79 5.29 -3.11
C ILE A 308 15.41 4.87 -3.62
N VAL A 309 14.34 5.34 -2.98
CA VAL A 309 12.96 5.08 -3.41
C VAL A 309 12.74 5.60 -4.82
N PHE A 310 13.05 6.86 -5.10
CA PHE A 310 12.89 7.42 -6.44
C PHE A 310 13.67 6.64 -7.52
N VAL A 311 14.94 6.31 -7.27
CA VAL A 311 15.78 5.57 -8.22
C VAL A 311 15.24 4.17 -8.48
N ARG A 312 14.73 3.47 -7.45
CA ARG A 312 14.07 2.17 -7.60
C ARG A 312 12.84 2.23 -8.49
N HIS A 313 12.04 3.29 -8.37
CA HIS A 313 10.86 3.48 -9.22
C HIS A 313 11.23 3.97 -10.63
N LEU A 314 12.27 4.79 -10.77
CA LEU A 314 12.87 5.12 -12.07
C LEU A 314 13.35 3.87 -12.79
N HIS A 315 13.98 2.91 -12.11
CA HIS A 315 14.36 1.61 -12.68
C HIS A 315 13.14 0.91 -13.29
N MET A 316 12.02 0.83 -12.56
CA MET A 316 10.81 0.19 -13.08
C MET A 316 10.25 0.91 -14.31
N LEU A 317 10.25 2.25 -14.30
CA LEU A 317 9.84 3.05 -15.47
C LEU A 317 10.76 2.82 -16.68
N VAL A 318 12.07 2.76 -16.46
CA VAL A 318 13.07 2.49 -17.52
C VAL A 318 12.84 1.12 -18.16
N VAL A 319 12.63 0.08 -17.34
CA VAL A 319 12.38 -1.28 -17.84
C VAL A 319 11.10 -1.33 -18.67
N ARG A 320 10.01 -0.70 -18.20
CA ARG A 320 8.70 -0.71 -18.87
C ARG A 320 8.67 0.15 -20.14
N GLN A 321 9.45 1.23 -20.17
CA GLN A 321 9.65 2.07 -21.36
C GLN A 321 10.77 1.58 -22.26
N GLY A 322 11.42 0.45 -21.93
CA GLY A 322 12.43 -0.18 -22.76
C GLY A 322 11.86 -0.69 -24.08
N ALA A 323 12.66 -1.43 -24.85
CA ALA A 323 12.21 -1.95 -26.14
C ALA A 323 10.86 -2.70 -26.01
N PRO A 324 9.86 -2.42 -26.88
CA PRO A 324 9.93 -1.62 -28.11
C PRO A 324 9.65 -0.11 -27.94
N HIS A 325 9.33 0.39 -26.75
CA HIS A 325 8.90 1.77 -26.48
C HIS A 325 10.04 2.75 -26.13
N SER A 326 11.28 2.37 -26.43
CA SER A 326 12.51 3.08 -26.03
C SER A 326 12.61 4.52 -26.51
N LEU A 327 11.83 4.92 -27.52
CA LEU A 327 11.77 6.30 -28.00
C LEU A 327 11.37 7.29 -26.90
N ASN A 328 10.50 6.88 -25.96
CA ASN A 328 10.11 7.77 -24.87
C ASN A 328 11.25 7.95 -23.86
N LEU A 329 11.90 6.85 -23.49
CA LEU A 329 13.07 6.90 -22.62
C LEU A 329 14.18 7.77 -23.21
N ILE A 330 14.41 7.69 -24.52
CA ILE A 330 15.44 8.48 -25.22
C ILE A 330 15.20 9.99 -25.05
N ARG A 331 13.95 10.46 -25.04
CA ARG A 331 13.61 11.88 -24.80
C ARG A 331 14.14 12.36 -23.44
N TYR A 332 14.13 11.48 -22.45
CA TYR A 332 14.54 11.75 -21.08
C TYR A 332 15.93 11.20 -20.75
N LEU A 333 16.68 10.72 -21.75
CA LEU A 333 17.97 10.05 -21.52
C LEU A 333 18.98 10.97 -20.83
N GLN A 334 19.16 12.20 -21.32
CA GLN A 334 20.11 13.14 -20.73
C GLN A 334 19.79 13.50 -19.27
N PRO A 335 18.56 13.93 -18.90
CA PRO A 335 18.24 14.20 -17.50
C PRO A 335 18.30 12.94 -16.63
N LEU A 336 17.91 11.77 -17.15
CA LEU A 336 18.05 10.50 -16.44
C LEU A 336 19.52 10.16 -16.15
N LEU A 337 20.39 10.20 -17.15
CA LEU A 337 21.83 9.95 -16.96
C LEU A 337 22.45 10.96 -16.00
N LYS A 338 22.03 12.23 -16.03
CA LYS A 338 22.48 13.24 -15.06
C LYS A 338 22.14 12.84 -13.63
N VAL A 339 20.91 12.38 -13.39
CA VAL A 339 20.45 11.92 -12.06
C VAL A 339 21.24 10.70 -11.60
N LEU A 340 21.39 9.68 -12.46
CA LEU A 340 22.06 8.43 -12.12
C LEU A 340 23.55 8.62 -11.88
N VAL A 341 24.24 9.35 -12.76
CA VAL A 341 25.69 9.59 -12.64
C VAL A 341 26.00 10.49 -11.44
N ALA A 342 25.18 11.50 -11.13
CA ALA A 342 25.32 12.28 -9.90
C ALA A 342 25.08 11.42 -8.64
N GLY A 343 24.32 10.33 -8.75
CA GLY A 343 24.15 9.35 -7.69
C GLY A 343 25.44 8.64 -7.26
N PHE A 344 26.42 8.51 -8.15
CA PHE A 344 27.71 7.86 -7.88
C PHE A 344 28.67 8.70 -7.03
N GLU A 345 28.30 9.92 -6.67
CA GLU A 345 29.03 10.74 -5.68
C GLU A 345 28.67 10.37 -4.24
N SER A 346 27.66 9.51 -4.03
CA SER A 346 27.26 9.04 -2.70
C SER A 346 28.18 7.93 -2.18
N VAL A 347 28.40 7.91 -0.86
CA VAL A 347 29.00 6.77 -0.14
C VAL A 347 27.96 5.75 0.33
N ASN A 348 26.67 6.00 0.10
CA ASN A 348 25.61 5.10 0.50
C ASN A 348 25.52 3.92 -0.47
N VAL A 349 25.93 2.74 0.00
CA VAL A 349 25.96 1.50 -0.78
C VAL A 349 24.61 1.16 -1.43
N ALA A 350 23.49 1.34 -0.70
CA ALA A 350 22.17 1.01 -1.24
C ALA A 350 21.80 1.92 -2.42
N LEU A 351 22.11 3.22 -2.33
CA LEU A 351 21.89 4.16 -3.44
C LEU A 351 22.80 3.84 -4.64
N LEU A 352 24.07 3.47 -4.40
CA LEU A 352 24.99 3.08 -5.46
C LEU A 352 24.50 1.83 -6.21
N VAL A 353 24.06 0.81 -5.47
CA VAL A 353 23.51 -0.43 -6.03
C VAL A 353 22.28 -0.14 -6.88
N GLU A 354 21.33 0.66 -6.39
CA GLU A 354 20.12 0.98 -7.16
C GLU A 354 20.46 1.84 -8.39
N ASN A 355 21.37 2.80 -8.30
CA ASN A 355 21.79 3.59 -9.47
C ASN A 355 22.49 2.74 -10.54
N LEU A 356 23.37 1.80 -10.15
CA LEU A 356 24.04 0.91 -11.11
C LEU A 356 23.05 -0.01 -11.82
N LYS A 357 22.07 -0.58 -11.08
CA LYS A 357 20.98 -1.35 -11.68
C LYS A 357 20.17 -0.50 -12.68
N THR A 358 19.73 0.68 -12.27
CA THR A 358 18.98 1.60 -13.15
C THR A 358 19.79 2.00 -14.38
N LEU A 359 21.08 2.26 -14.21
CA LEU A 359 21.97 2.60 -15.30
C LEU A 359 22.14 1.45 -16.28
N ARG A 360 22.33 0.22 -15.79
CA ARG A 360 22.41 -0.98 -16.63
C ARG A 360 21.16 -1.11 -17.51
N GLU A 361 19.98 -1.03 -16.92
CA GLU A 361 18.73 -1.09 -17.69
C GLU A 361 18.55 0.11 -18.62
N THR A 362 19.03 1.29 -18.23
CA THR A 362 19.01 2.48 -19.10
C THR A 362 19.89 2.27 -20.33
N VAL A 363 21.09 1.68 -20.16
CA VAL A 363 21.99 1.37 -21.26
C VAL A 363 21.37 0.36 -22.22
N LEU A 364 20.74 -0.69 -21.69
CA LEU A 364 20.04 -1.69 -22.50
C LEU A 364 18.83 -1.10 -23.23
N ALA A 365 17.99 -0.34 -22.54
CA ALA A 365 16.77 0.23 -23.08
C ALA A 365 17.03 1.33 -24.12
N ALA A 366 18.07 2.14 -23.93
CA ALA A 366 18.41 3.26 -24.81
C ALA A 366 19.66 3.01 -25.66
N TRP A 367 20.09 1.75 -25.83
CA TRP A 367 21.37 1.38 -26.46
C TRP A 367 21.72 2.12 -27.77
N PRO A 368 20.78 2.43 -28.70
CA PRO A 368 21.12 3.12 -29.94
C PRO A 368 21.63 4.56 -29.73
N ARG A 369 21.39 5.13 -28.54
CA ARG A 369 21.72 6.52 -28.20
C ARG A 369 22.72 6.65 -27.05
N ILE A 370 23.29 5.55 -26.55
CA ILE A 370 24.22 5.57 -25.42
C ILE A 370 25.65 5.98 -25.83
N ALA A 371 26.10 5.65 -27.05
CA ALA A 371 27.49 5.88 -27.46
C ALA A 371 28.01 7.33 -27.21
N PRO A 372 27.25 8.41 -27.48
CA PRO A 372 27.67 9.78 -27.17
C PRO A 372 27.83 10.10 -25.68
N HIS A 373 27.26 9.29 -24.78
CA HIS A 373 27.31 9.48 -23.33
C HIS A 373 28.34 8.58 -22.64
N THR A 374 29.07 7.77 -23.41
CA THR A 374 29.99 6.74 -22.89
C THR A 374 30.97 7.29 -21.87
N GLU A 375 31.64 8.40 -22.18
CA GLU A 375 32.63 9.02 -21.29
C GLU A 375 32.04 9.38 -19.93
N GLN A 376 30.91 10.09 -19.93
CA GLN A 376 30.23 10.51 -18.71
C GLN A 376 29.82 9.31 -17.84
N ILE A 377 29.30 8.26 -18.48
CA ILE A 377 28.88 7.05 -17.78
C ILE A 377 30.11 6.32 -17.22
N LEU A 378 31.15 6.14 -18.03
CA LEU A 378 32.39 5.47 -17.66
C LEU A 378 33.04 6.13 -16.44
N VAL A 379 33.20 7.45 -16.47
CA VAL A 379 33.75 8.22 -15.35
C VAL A 379 32.89 8.04 -14.10
N GLY A 380 31.57 8.07 -14.24
CA GLY A 380 30.65 7.80 -13.13
C GLY A 380 30.85 6.42 -12.50
N VAL A 381 30.91 5.37 -13.32
CA VAL A 381 31.12 3.99 -12.86
C VAL A 381 32.50 3.84 -12.20
N LEU A 382 33.54 4.45 -12.76
CA LEU A 382 34.88 4.44 -12.18
C LEU A 382 34.97 5.14 -10.82
N ARG A 383 34.12 6.13 -10.53
CA ARG A 383 34.01 6.71 -9.18
C ARG A 383 33.52 5.67 -8.17
N VAL A 384 32.57 4.81 -8.55
CA VAL A 384 32.10 3.72 -7.69
C VAL A 384 33.18 2.67 -7.49
N VAL A 385 33.93 2.32 -8.55
CA VAL A 385 35.10 1.43 -8.43
C VAL A 385 36.14 2.03 -7.50
N ALA A 386 36.43 3.32 -7.64
CA ALA A 386 37.34 4.05 -6.77
C ALA A 386 36.87 4.05 -5.30
N PHE A 387 35.57 4.24 -5.06
CA PHE A 387 34.99 4.10 -3.71
C PHE A 387 35.21 2.70 -3.14
N CYS A 388 35.15 1.65 -3.96
CA CYS A 388 35.39 0.28 -3.52
C CYS A 388 36.87 -0.03 -3.27
N VAL A 389 37.81 0.61 -3.97
CA VAL A 389 39.23 0.18 -4.01
C VAL A 389 40.19 1.15 -3.30
N LEU A 390 39.82 2.43 -3.17
CA LEU A 390 40.71 3.44 -2.60
C LEU A 390 40.58 3.60 -1.09
N PHE A 391 39.43 3.25 -0.51
CA PHE A 391 39.17 3.39 0.92
C PHE A 391 39.49 2.07 1.65
N ASP A 392 40.24 2.18 2.74
CA ASP A 392 40.69 1.03 3.53
C ASP A 392 39.54 0.48 4.40
N GLU A 393 39.52 -0.84 4.60
CA GLU A 393 38.53 -1.54 5.43
C GLU A 393 38.50 -0.95 6.86
N GLY A 394 37.30 -0.62 7.36
CA GLY A 394 37.09 -0.21 8.75
C GLY A 394 36.84 1.28 8.97
N THR A 395 36.69 2.08 7.91
CA THR A 395 36.09 3.43 8.03
C THR A 395 34.56 3.34 8.03
N ASP A 396 33.89 4.22 8.79
CA ASP A 396 32.43 4.17 9.05
C ASP A 396 31.52 4.14 7.80
N PHE A 397 32.07 4.38 6.61
CA PHE A 397 31.35 4.44 5.33
C PHE A 397 31.87 3.45 4.28
N THR A 398 32.76 2.52 4.64
CA THR A 398 33.27 1.52 3.69
C THR A 398 32.29 0.36 3.50
N PRO A 399 32.11 -0.10 2.25
CA PRO A 399 31.29 -1.28 2.00
C PRO A 399 31.94 -2.51 2.66
N SER A 400 31.13 -3.39 3.24
CA SER A 400 31.60 -4.73 3.62
C SER A 400 32.13 -5.47 2.39
N MET A 401 33.01 -6.46 2.58
CA MET A 401 33.58 -7.27 1.49
C MET A 401 32.50 -7.78 0.50
N LYS A 402 31.37 -8.28 1.02
CA LYS A 402 30.24 -8.74 0.20
C LYS A 402 29.58 -7.61 -0.60
N GLN A 403 29.43 -6.43 -0.01
CA GLN A 403 28.87 -5.25 -0.69
C GLN A 403 29.83 -4.70 -1.74
N GLN A 404 31.13 -4.74 -1.46
CA GLN A 404 32.19 -4.34 -2.39
C GLN A 404 32.20 -5.26 -3.62
N GLU A 405 32.17 -6.57 -3.42
CA GLU A 405 32.04 -7.56 -4.50
C GLU A 405 30.80 -7.32 -5.35
N GLN A 406 29.65 -7.06 -4.72
CA GLN A 406 28.40 -6.75 -5.42
C GLN A 406 28.52 -5.48 -6.27
N LEU A 407 29.04 -4.39 -5.71
CA LEU A 407 29.22 -3.12 -6.43
C LEU A 407 30.18 -3.29 -7.60
N LEU A 408 31.32 -3.95 -7.40
CA LEU A 408 32.30 -4.20 -8.45
C LEU A 408 31.70 -5.04 -9.58
N ALA A 409 30.97 -6.11 -9.27
CA ALA A 409 30.29 -6.92 -10.28
C ALA A 409 29.29 -6.10 -11.12
N GLN A 410 28.51 -5.22 -10.48
CA GLN A 410 27.58 -4.33 -11.19
C GLN A 410 28.31 -3.29 -12.05
N CYS A 411 29.44 -2.76 -11.58
CA CYS A 411 30.30 -1.91 -12.38
C CYS A 411 30.82 -2.67 -13.61
N GLU A 412 31.35 -3.89 -13.45
CA GLU A 412 31.83 -4.72 -14.55
C GLU A 412 30.73 -4.97 -15.60
N ASP A 413 29.49 -5.23 -15.18
CA ASP A 413 28.33 -5.41 -16.07
C ASP A 413 28.03 -4.16 -16.91
N VAL A 414 28.01 -2.98 -16.29
CA VAL A 414 27.78 -1.72 -17.03
C VAL A 414 28.92 -1.44 -18.01
N MET A 415 30.17 -1.68 -17.60
CA MET A 415 31.34 -1.49 -18.46
C MET A 415 31.33 -2.43 -19.67
N ASP A 416 30.92 -3.69 -19.48
CA ASP A 416 30.72 -4.65 -20.56
C ASP A 416 29.68 -4.15 -21.57
N LEU A 417 28.56 -3.60 -21.09
CA LEU A 417 27.52 -3.05 -21.96
C LEU A 417 28.00 -1.82 -22.72
N LEU A 418 28.73 -0.91 -22.05
CA LEU A 418 29.32 0.25 -22.72
C LEU A 418 30.31 -0.16 -23.81
N HIS A 419 31.13 -1.18 -23.55
CA HIS A 419 32.05 -1.71 -24.55
C HIS A 419 31.29 -2.25 -25.77
N GLN A 420 30.24 -3.04 -25.54
CA GLN A 420 29.40 -3.59 -26.62
C GLN A 420 28.69 -2.50 -27.44
N VAL A 421 28.12 -1.48 -26.79
CA VAL A 421 27.41 -0.39 -27.48
C VAL A 421 28.36 0.45 -28.35
N ASN A 422 29.62 0.58 -27.95
CA ASN A 422 30.62 1.31 -28.73
C ASN A 422 31.25 0.47 -29.86
N GLY A 423 30.98 -0.84 -29.89
CA GLY A 423 31.43 -1.76 -30.95
C GLY A 423 32.94 -1.69 -31.18
N ALA A 424 33.35 -1.52 -32.45
CA ALA A 424 34.76 -1.45 -32.87
C ALA A 424 35.51 -0.19 -32.41
N LYS A 425 34.85 0.77 -31.75
CA LYS A 425 35.51 1.97 -31.24
C LYS A 425 36.17 1.64 -29.91
N SER A 426 37.49 1.81 -29.83
CA SER A 426 38.30 1.56 -28.64
C SER A 426 38.05 2.54 -27.47
N VAL A 427 37.05 3.42 -27.53
CA VAL A 427 36.82 4.51 -26.55
C VAL A 427 36.86 4.02 -25.10
N VAL A 428 36.14 2.95 -24.78
CA VAL A 428 36.11 2.39 -23.43
C VAL A 428 37.48 1.82 -23.04
N SER A 429 38.12 1.08 -23.95
CA SER A 429 39.44 0.48 -23.71
C SER A 429 40.55 1.52 -23.56
N ASP A 430 40.53 2.57 -24.39
CA ASP A 430 41.48 3.68 -24.39
C ASP A 430 41.39 4.49 -23.10
N MET A 431 40.17 4.77 -22.65
CA MET A 431 39.95 5.46 -21.37
C MET A 431 40.39 4.59 -20.18
N LEU A 432 40.17 3.28 -20.22
CA LEU A 432 40.67 2.38 -19.18
C LEU A 432 42.21 2.31 -19.15
N GLU A 433 42.88 2.36 -20.31
CA GLU A 433 44.33 2.42 -20.38
C GLU A 433 44.87 3.74 -19.80
N LEU A 434 44.20 4.86 -20.10
CA LEU A 434 44.51 6.15 -19.50
C LEU A 434 44.37 6.12 -17.97
N VAL A 435 43.28 5.56 -17.44
CA VAL A 435 43.05 5.48 -16.00
C VAL A 435 44.06 4.55 -15.32
N LYS A 436 44.38 3.42 -15.96
CA LYS A 436 45.40 2.47 -15.50
C LYS A 436 46.78 3.10 -15.37
N THR A 437 47.18 3.93 -16.34
CA THR A 437 48.47 4.64 -16.28
C THR A 437 48.50 5.74 -15.22
N GLN A 438 47.35 6.36 -14.93
CA GLN A 438 47.24 7.45 -13.95
C GLN A 438 47.00 6.98 -12.51
N SER A 439 46.44 5.78 -12.29
CA SER A 439 46.10 5.26 -10.96
C SER A 439 46.45 3.79 -10.79
N LEU A 440 47.57 3.53 -10.09
CA LEU A 440 48.04 2.17 -9.79
C LEU A 440 47.03 1.34 -9.00
N LYS A 441 46.25 1.97 -8.10
CA LYS A 441 45.21 1.27 -7.31
C LYS A 441 44.04 0.80 -8.17
N LEU A 442 43.71 1.48 -9.27
CA LEU A 442 42.63 1.08 -10.18
C LEU A 442 43.10 0.11 -11.27
N SER A 443 44.42 -0.02 -11.49
CA SER A 443 45.02 -0.90 -12.49
C SER A 443 44.50 -2.35 -12.45
N PRO A 444 44.33 -3.01 -11.28
CA PRO A 444 43.80 -4.38 -11.23
C PRO A 444 42.41 -4.53 -11.84
N PHE A 445 41.52 -3.56 -11.60
CA PHE A 445 40.17 -3.54 -12.18
C PHE A 445 40.23 -3.30 -13.69
N CYS A 446 41.00 -2.29 -14.14
CA CYS A 446 41.15 -1.99 -15.58
C CYS A 446 41.72 -3.19 -16.36
N ASN A 447 42.76 -3.84 -15.83
CA ASN A 447 43.39 -5.02 -16.46
C ASN A 447 42.39 -6.18 -16.58
N ARG A 448 41.58 -6.40 -15.55
CA ARG A 448 40.55 -7.45 -15.55
C ARG A 448 39.53 -7.23 -16.67
N MET A 449 39.03 -6.00 -16.82
CA MET A 449 38.07 -5.66 -17.88
C MET A 449 38.68 -5.81 -19.28
N GLN A 450 39.89 -5.29 -19.49
CA GLN A 450 40.59 -5.43 -20.78
C GLN A 450 40.85 -6.90 -21.12
N ALA A 451 41.32 -7.70 -20.16
CA ALA A 451 41.56 -9.13 -20.38
C ALA A 451 40.26 -9.87 -20.77
N LYS A 452 39.14 -9.55 -20.11
CA LYS A 452 37.82 -10.12 -20.39
C LYS A 452 37.35 -9.88 -21.83
N TRP A 453 37.65 -8.71 -22.39
CA TRP A 453 37.26 -8.37 -23.77
C TRP A 453 38.21 -8.94 -24.83
N VAL A 454 39.49 -9.16 -24.51
CA VAL A 454 40.44 -9.84 -25.40
C VAL A 454 40.11 -11.33 -25.55
N THR A 455 39.50 -11.94 -24.52
CA THR A 455 39.12 -13.37 -24.53
C THR A 455 37.77 -13.68 -25.16
N ARG A 456 36.97 -12.67 -25.54
CA ARG A 456 35.65 -12.81 -26.17
C ARG A 456 35.76 -12.54 -27.67
#